data_AF-A0A2P2LBH1-F1
#
_entry.id   AF-A0A2P2LBH1-F1
#
_cell.length_a   1.000
_cell.length_b   1.000
_cell.length_c   1.000
_cell.angle_alpha   90.00
_cell.angle_beta   90.00
_cell.angle_gamma   90.00
#
_symmetry.space_group_name_H-M   'P 1'
#
loop_
_entity.id
_entity.type
_entity.pdbx_description
1 polymer ?
#
loop_
_entity_poly.entity_id
_entity_poly.type
_entity_poly.pdbx_seq_one_letter_code
_entity_poly.pdbx_strand_id
1 'polypeptide(L)'
;MDYYELAARSSYQDSLKVLEADIHHANFLAASVPRVKGGSCLQMKLVCNHLAPIFLLLLQWMDCSCTCLLSGYLNLFHIVVYKVGPSFLA
;
A
#
# COMPACT_ATOMS: atom_id res chain seq x y z
N MET A 1 -24.02 19.64 0.34
CA MET A 1 -23.13 19.17 1.44
C MET A 1 -22.06 18.23 0.87
N ASP A 2 -21.60 18.51 -0.35
CA ASP A 2 -21.06 17.47 -1.24
C ASP A 2 -19.55 17.68 -1.48
N TYR A 3 -19.05 18.86 -1.10
CA TYR A 3 -17.66 19.27 -1.27
C TYR A 3 -16.72 18.60 -0.26
N TYR A 4 -17.15 18.42 0.99
CA TYR A 4 -16.34 17.75 2.02
C TYR A 4 -16.15 16.26 1.72
N GLU A 5 -17.18 15.60 1.18
CA GLU A 5 -17.13 14.18 0.83
C GLU A 5 -16.17 13.91 -0.34
N LEU A 6 -16.20 14.78 -1.36
CA LEU A 6 -15.26 14.73 -2.49
C LEU A 6 -13.82 15.02 -2.05
N ALA A 7 -13.62 15.98 -1.16
CA ALA A 7 -12.31 16.32 -0.61
C ALA A 7 -11.73 15.20 0.28
N ALA A 8 -12.57 14.51 1.05
CA ALA A 8 -12.15 13.35 1.85
C ALA A 8 -11.72 12.17 0.95
N ARG A 9 -12.47 11.91 -0.14
CA ARG A 9 -12.09 10.90 -1.15
C ARG A 9 -10.76 11.20 -1.82
N SER A 10 -10.54 12.45 -2.23
CA SER A 10 -9.29 12.85 -2.88
C SER A 10 -8.12 12.73 -1.89
N SER A 11 -8.29 13.20 -0.66
CA SER A 11 -7.26 13.11 0.38
C SER A 11 -6.85 11.65 0.70
N TYR A 12 -7.83 10.75 0.74
CA TYR A 12 -7.56 9.33 0.99
C TYR A 12 -6.84 8.67 -0.19
N GLN A 13 -7.30 8.90 -1.42
CA GLN A 13 -6.64 8.38 -2.62
C GLN A 13 -5.23 8.95 -2.79
N ASP A 14 -5.01 10.21 -2.45
CA ASP A 14 -3.70 10.84 -2.52
C ASP A 14 -2.76 10.26 -1.46
N SER A 15 -3.27 9.95 -0.27
CA SER A 15 -2.50 9.25 0.78
C SER A 15 -2.05 7.85 0.32
N LEU A 16 -2.91 7.10 -0.39
CA LEU A 16 -2.55 5.80 -0.97
C LEU A 16 -1.46 5.93 -2.04
N LYS A 17 -1.54 6.95 -2.91
CA LYS A 17 -0.50 7.21 -3.91
C LYS A 17 0.85 7.53 -3.27
N VAL A 18 0.85 8.32 -2.20
CA VAL A 18 2.07 8.64 -1.43
C VAL A 18 2.67 7.36 -0.85
N LEU A 19 1.85 6.50 -0.24
CA LEU A 19 2.31 5.22 0.31
C LEU A 19 2.90 4.30 -0.78
N GLU A 20 2.28 4.24 -1.95
CA GLU A 20 2.78 3.47 -3.09
C GLU A 20 4.12 4.01 -3.59
N ALA A 21 4.26 5.33 -3.68
CA ALA A 21 5.53 5.98 -4.02
C ALA A 21 6.64 5.66 -3.00
N ASP A 22 6.32 5.67 -1.71
CA ASP A 22 7.26 5.31 -0.64
C ASP A 22 7.71 3.85 -0.74
N ILE A 23 6.80 2.92 -1.07
CA ILE A 23 7.12 1.51 -1.32
C ILE A 23 8.04 1.37 -2.53
N HIS A 24 7.79 2.10 -3.61
CA HIS A 24 8.67 2.13 -4.78
C HIS A 24 10.06 2.68 -4.44
N HIS A 25 10.14 3.72 -3.63
CA HIS A 25 11.39 4.29 -3.16
C HIS A 25 12.17 3.28 -2.29
N ALA A 26 11.51 2.62 -1.35
CA ALA A 26 12.11 1.57 -0.53
C ALA A 26 12.64 0.40 -1.37
N ASN A 27 11.90 0.00 -2.41
CA ASN A 27 12.35 -1.02 -3.36
C ASN A 27 13.59 -0.60 -4.14
N PHE A 28 13.64 0.66 -4.58
CA PHE A 28 14.81 1.21 -5.27
C PHE A 28 16.05 1.18 -4.36
N LEU A 29 15.90 1.56 -3.10
CA LEU A 29 16.96 1.46 -2.09
C LEU A 29 17.36 0.00 -1.82
N ALA A 30 16.41 -0.92 -1.66
CA ALA A 30 16.69 -2.33 -1.44
C ALA A 30 17.36 -3.01 -2.65
N ALA A 31 17.15 -2.49 -3.86
CA ALA A 31 17.84 -2.92 -5.07
C ALA A 31 19.27 -2.38 -5.17
N SER A 32 19.55 -1.19 -4.61
CA SER A 32 20.87 -0.56 -4.67
C SER A 32 21.85 -1.08 -3.62
N VAL A 33 21.37 -1.73 -2.55
CA VAL A 33 22.24 -2.36 -1.54
C VAL A 33 23.05 -3.50 -2.17
N PRO A 34 24.39 -3.44 -2.18
CA PRO A 34 25.24 -4.48 -2.75
C PRO A 34 25.07 -5.78 -1.96
N ARG A 35 24.60 -6.82 -2.65
CA ARG A 35 24.25 -8.10 -2.02
C ARG A 35 25.49 -8.95 -1.78
N VAL A 36 25.83 -9.11 -0.52
CA VAL A 36 26.85 -10.07 -0.08
C VAL A 36 26.30 -11.47 -0.29
N LYS A 37 26.76 -12.12 -1.37
CA LYS A 37 26.65 -13.55 -1.68
C LYS A 37 25.21 -14.10 -1.75
N GLY A 38 24.64 -14.11 -2.96
CA GLY A 38 23.36 -14.80 -3.23
C GLY A 38 22.38 -14.06 -4.15
N GLY A 39 22.71 -12.84 -4.59
CA GLY A 39 21.99 -12.09 -5.63
C GLY A 39 20.53 -11.73 -5.31
N SER A 40 19.99 -12.10 -4.15
CA SER A 40 18.56 -12.01 -3.85
C SER A 40 18.10 -10.65 -3.32
N CYS A 41 17.05 -10.05 -3.92
CA CYS A 41 16.42 -8.81 -3.49
C CYS A 41 15.45 -9.06 -2.38
N LEU A 42 15.23 -8.04 -1.55
CA LEU A 42 13.91 -7.84 -0.99
C LEU A 42 13.15 -6.90 -1.92
N GLN A 43 11.92 -7.26 -2.23
CA GLN A 43 10.97 -6.42 -2.92
C GLN A 43 9.67 -6.39 -2.13
N MET A 44 9.12 -5.19 -2.01
CA MET A 44 7.90 -4.88 -1.30
C MET A 44 6.82 -4.56 -2.34
N LYS A 45 5.58 -4.97 -2.09
CA LYS A 45 4.44 -4.63 -2.93
C LYS A 45 3.24 -4.31 -2.07
N LEU A 46 2.57 -3.21 -2.37
CA LEU A 46 1.25 -2.92 -1.82
C LEU A 46 0.24 -3.84 -2.50
N VAL A 47 -0.50 -4.60 -1.70
CA VAL A 47 -1.59 -5.43 -2.17
C VAL A 47 -2.88 -4.91 -1.58
N CYS A 48 -3.81 -4.54 -2.46
CA CYS A 48 -5.15 -4.13 -2.09
C CYS A 48 -6.06 -5.35 -2.06
N ASN A 49 -6.82 -5.54 -0.99
CA ASN A 49 -7.84 -6.56 -0.94
C ASN A 49 -8.95 -6.22 -1.96
N HIS A 50 -9.55 -7.22 -2.61
CA HIS A 50 -10.63 -6.99 -3.57
C HIS A 50 -11.86 -6.31 -2.92
N LEU A 51 -12.05 -6.49 -1.61
CA LEU A 51 -13.09 -5.82 -0.84
C LEU A 51 -12.75 -4.38 -0.44
N ALA A 52 -11.50 -3.95 -0.62
CA ALA A 52 -11.05 -2.60 -0.29
C ALA A 52 -11.97 -1.50 -0.84
N PRO A 53 -12.36 -1.46 -2.13
CA PRO A 53 -13.25 -0.43 -2.65
C PRO A 53 -14.63 -0.41 -1.96
N ILE A 54 -15.18 -1.57 -1.56
CA ILE A 54 -16.47 -1.67 -0.87
C ILE A 54 -16.35 -1.12 0.54
N PHE A 55 -15.28 -1.47 1.25
CA PHE A 55 -15.02 -0.95 2.58
C PHE A 55 -14.71 0.55 2.58
N LEU A 56 -14.00 1.05 1.56
CA LEU A 56 -13.79 2.49 1.40
C LEU A 56 -15.11 3.24 1.20
N LEU A 57 -16.03 2.66 0.44
CA LEU A 57 -17.37 3.23 0.26
C LEU A 57 -18.14 3.26 1.59
N LEU A 58 -18.08 2.18 2.37
CA LEU A 58 -18.73 2.07 3.68
C LEU A 58 -18.10 3.02 4.72
N LEU A 59 -16.76 3.11 4.76
CA LEU A 59 -16.04 4.04 5.63
C LEU A 59 -16.31 5.49 5.25
N GLN A 60 -16.46 5.80 3.97
CA GLN A 60 -16.84 7.15 3.53
C GLN A 60 -18.25 7.52 4.02
N TRP A 61 -19.17 6.56 4.04
CA TRP A 61 -20.53 6.74 4.56
C TRP A 61 -20.59 6.89 6.09
N MET A 62 -19.60 6.37 6.81
CA MET A 62 -19.49 6.50 8.26
C MET A 62 -18.52 7.64 8.60
N ASP A 63 -19.06 8.82 8.91
CA ASP A 63 -18.33 10.06 9.23
C ASP A 63 -16.93 9.83 9.88
N CYS A 64 -15.92 10.45 9.27
CA CYS A 64 -14.47 10.21 9.32
C CYS A 64 -13.76 10.03 10.68
N SER A 65 -14.41 10.11 11.84
CA SER A 65 -13.72 10.01 13.14
C SER A 65 -13.34 8.57 13.52
N CYS A 66 -14.04 7.55 13.02
CA CYS A 66 -13.78 6.14 13.36
C CYS A 66 -13.05 5.37 12.24
N THR A 67 -12.86 5.98 11.07
CA THR A 67 -12.29 5.34 9.87
C THR A 67 -10.82 4.95 10.04
N CYS A 68 -10.04 5.74 10.78
CA CYS A 68 -8.62 5.45 11.07
C CYS A 68 -8.44 4.16 11.89
N LEU A 69 -9.34 3.90 12.85
CA LEU A 69 -9.31 2.69 13.67
C LEU A 69 -9.84 1.46 12.90
N LEU A 70 -10.88 1.66 12.08
CA LEU A 70 -11.45 0.57 11.27
C LEU A 70 -10.52 0.12 10.14
N SER A 71 -9.80 1.05 9.50
CA SER A 71 -8.87 0.75 8.40
C SER A 71 -7.79 -0.24 8.82
N GLY A 72 -7.26 -0.11 10.04
CA GLY A 72 -6.29 -1.06 10.61
C GLY A 72 -6.88 -2.42 10.94
N TYR A 73 -8.17 -2.50 11.28
CA TYR A 73 -8.86 -3.75 11.64
C TYR A 73 -9.34 -4.54 10.41
N LEU A 74 -9.69 -3.85 9.33
CA LEU A 74 -10.25 -4.43 8.11
C LEU A 74 -9.21 -4.99 7.14
N ASN A 75 -7.91 -4.77 7.40
CA ASN A 75 -6.80 -5.28 6.58
C ASN A 75 -7.01 -5.00 5.07
N LEU A 76 -7.43 -3.76 4.76
CA LEU A 76 -7.79 -3.33 3.40
C LEU A 76 -6.59 -3.34 2.45
N PHE A 77 -5.42 -3.01 2.98
CA PHE A 77 -4.15 -2.96 2.29
C PHE A 77 -3.12 -3.67 3.13
N HIS A 78 -2.31 -4.51 2.51
CA HIS A 78 -1.18 -5.14 3.17
C HIS A 78 0.07 -5.02 2.30
N ILE A 79 1.21 -4.85 2.94
CA ILE A 79 2.50 -4.76 2.26
C ILE A 79 3.13 -6.15 2.32
N VAL A 80 3.27 -6.78 1.16
CA VAL A 80 3.95 -8.07 1.05
C VAL A 80 5.42 -7.81 0.78
N VAL A 81 6.30 -8.41 1.59
CA VAL A 81 7.75 -8.39 1.38
C VAL A 81 8.17 -9.78 0.92
N TYR A 82 8.77 -9.87 -0.26
CA TYR A 82 9.24 -11.13 -0.83
C TYR A 82 10.69 -11.04 -1.25
N LYS A 83 11.35 -12.20 -1.20
CA LYS A 83 12.74 -12.36 -1.61
C LYS A 83 12.78 -12.73 -3.09
N VAL A 84 13.29 -11.82 -3.93
CA VAL A 84 13.49 -12.07 -5.37
C VAL A 84 14.89 -12.60 -5.58
N GLY A 85 15.05 -13.91 -5.75
CA GLY A 85 16.34 -14.49 -6.13
C GLY A 85 16.69 -14.17 -7.59
N PRO A 86 17.98 -14.24 -7.98
CA PRO A 86 18.31 -14.46 -9.37
C PRO A 86 17.73 -15.83 -9.72
N SER A 87 16.61 -15.86 -10.42
CA SER A 87 16.11 -17.08 -11.03
C SER A 87 17.24 -17.62 -11.91
N PHE A 88 17.58 -18.88 -11.64
CA PHE A 88 18.56 -19.69 -12.35
C PHE A 88 18.66 -19.30 -13.84
N LEU A 89 19.90 -19.10 -14.30
CA LEU A 89 20.27 -19.45 -15.66
C LEU A 89 19.59 -20.78 -16.03
N ALA A 90 18.64 -20.73 -16.95
CA ALA A 90 18.16 -21.85 -17.74
C ALA A 90 18.13 -21.38 -19.19
#